data_AF-A0A317EQ59-F1
#
_entry.id   AF-A0A317EQ59-F1
#
_cell.length_a   1.000
_cell.length_b   1.000
_cell.length_c   1.000
_cell.angle_alpha   90.00
_cell.angle_beta   90.00
_cell.angle_gamma   90.00
#
_symmetry.space_group_name_H-M   'P 1'
#
loop_
_entity.id
_entity.type
_entity.pdbx_description
1 polymer ?
#
loop_
_entity_poly.entity_id
_entity_poly.type
_entity_poly.pdbx_seq_one_letter_code
_entity_poly.pdbx_strand_id
1 'polypeptide(L)'
;MCYQVKYLSAYCPNADASLVSFTTKNKDATPITDSNGDVIDYQAAILNVPAEFKVPGKVFYVKYHFNGGEEETIPCPAITLPVKVLSADGASEQDCRSN
;
A
#
# COMPACT_ATOMS: atom_id res chain seq x y z
N MET A 1 -5.29 12.10 -5.56
CA MET A 1 -4.65 11.56 -6.79
C MET A 1 -4.87 10.05 -6.81
N CYS A 2 -4.99 9.41 -7.98
CA CYS A 2 -5.29 7.98 -8.09
C CYS A 2 -4.06 7.23 -8.57
N TYR A 3 -3.76 6.10 -7.93
CA TYR A 3 -2.54 5.35 -8.17
C TYR A 3 -2.86 3.87 -8.37
N GLN A 4 -2.18 3.27 -9.34
CA GLN A 4 -2.26 1.83 -9.53
C GLN A 4 -1.38 1.12 -8.51
N VAL A 5 -1.97 0.14 -7.84
CA VAL A 5 -1.33 -0.67 -6.80
C VAL A 5 -1.64 -2.14 -7.03
N LYS A 6 -0.76 -2.99 -6.51
CA LYS A 6 -0.92 -4.44 -6.48
C LYS A 6 -1.08 -4.88 -5.04
N TYR A 7 -2.18 -5.57 -4.74
CA TYR A 7 -2.37 -6.20 -3.43
C TYR A 7 -1.35 -7.32 -3.26
N LEU A 8 -0.62 -7.29 -2.14
CA LEU A 8 0.34 -8.33 -1.78
C LEU A 8 -0.28 -9.27 -0.74
N SER A 9 -0.71 -8.73 0.39
CA SER A 9 -1.27 -9.49 1.52
C SER A 9 -2.02 -8.57 2.47
N ALA A 10 -2.64 -9.15 3.50
CA ALA A 10 -3.01 -8.38 4.68
C ALA A 10 -1.72 -7.82 5.32
N TYR A 11 -1.78 -6.61 5.82
CA TYR A 11 -0.69 -6.02 6.60
C TYR A 11 -0.87 -6.36 8.07
N CYS A 12 0.24 -6.55 8.76
CA CYS A 12 0.30 -6.79 10.19
C CYS A 12 1.19 -5.65 10.72
N PRO A 13 0.78 -4.87 11.76
CA PRO A 13 -0.01 -5.25 12.94
C PRO A 13 -1.52 -4.96 12.87
N ASN A 14 -2.01 -4.32 11.81
CA ASN A 14 -3.43 -3.99 11.66
C ASN A 14 -4.06 -4.89 10.59
N ALA A 15 -4.79 -5.94 11.01
CA ALA A 15 -5.41 -6.91 10.12
C ALA A 15 -6.37 -6.30 9.09
N ASP A 16 -6.84 -5.07 9.34
CA ASP A 16 -7.72 -4.33 8.42
C ASP A 16 -6.95 -3.61 7.31
N ALA A 17 -5.64 -3.38 7.48
CA ALA A 17 -4.77 -2.81 6.47
C ALA A 17 -4.36 -3.85 5.41
N SER A 18 -4.21 -3.38 4.18
CA SER A 18 -3.74 -4.17 3.04
C SER A 18 -2.34 -3.72 2.65
N LEU A 19 -1.37 -4.64 2.65
CA LEU A 19 -0.05 -4.38 2.11
C LEU A 19 -0.15 -4.35 0.59
N VAL A 20 0.28 -3.24 -0.01
CA VAL A 20 0.29 -3.07 -1.46
C VAL A 20 1.66 -2.62 -1.95
N SER A 21 1.96 -2.95 -3.20
CA SER A 21 3.07 -2.37 -3.96
C SER A 21 2.52 -1.38 -4.99
N PHE A 22 3.13 -0.21 -5.10
CA PHE A 22 2.82 0.77 -6.13
C PHE A 22 3.51 0.38 -7.43
N THR A 23 2.76 0.35 -8.54
CA THR A 23 3.34 -0.01 -9.85
C THR A 23 4.22 1.09 -10.44
N THR A 24 4.21 2.29 -9.83
CA THR A 24 5.05 3.43 -10.20
C THR A 24 5.64 4.07 -8.95
N LYS A 25 6.70 4.87 -9.14
CA LYS A 25 7.37 5.58 -8.04
C LYS A 25 6.38 6.42 -7.24
N ASN A 26 6.31 6.15 -5.93
CA ASN A 26 5.43 6.87 -5.02
C ASN A 26 6.22 7.39 -3.79
N LYS A 27 6.25 8.71 -3.61
CA LYS A 27 6.97 9.36 -2.49
C LYS A 27 6.27 9.21 -1.13
N ASP A 28 4.97 8.94 -1.16
CA ASP A 28 4.15 8.74 0.02
C ASP A 28 4.25 7.29 0.54
N ALA A 29 4.75 6.37 -0.29
CA ALA A 29 5.05 4.99 0.07
C ALA A 29 6.47 4.84 0.66
N THR A 30 6.73 3.68 1.28
CA THR A 30 8.07 3.29 1.75
C THR A 30 8.85 2.68 0.59
N PRO A 31 10.04 3.21 0.24
CA PRO A 31 10.91 2.58 -0.74
C PRO A 31 11.51 1.29 -0.14
N ILE A 32 11.44 0.20 -0.89
CA ILE A 32 12.11 -1.06 -0.56
C ILE A 32 13.39 -1.13 -1.39
N THR A 33 14.52 -1.31 -0.71
CA THR A 33 15.84 -1.40 -1.34
C THR A 33 16.35 -2.83 -1.36
N ASP A 34 17.10 -3.19 -2.39
CA ASP A 34 17.85 -4.44 -2.43
C ASP A 34 19.13 -4.37 -1.56
N SER A 35 19.95 -5.42 -1.60
CA SER A 35 21.23 -5.47 -0.86
C SER A 35 22.29 -4.48 -1.37
N ASN A 36 22.12 -3.92 -2.57
CA ASN A 36 23.00 -2.90 -3.15
C ASN A 36 22.55 -1.47 -2.78
N GLY A 37 21.37 -1.32 -2.17
CA GLY A 37 20.76 -0.04 -1.83
C GLY A 37 19.89 0.54 -2.95
N ASP A 38 19.66 -0.21 -4.03
CA ASP A 38 18.82 0.22 -5.14
C ASP A 38 17.34 0.04 -4.79
N VAL A 39 16.52 1.06 -5.05
CA VAL A 39 15.07 0.99 -4.80
C VAL A 39 14.41 0.11 -5.85
N ILE A 40 13.89 -1.04 -5.41
CA ILE A 40 13.25 -2.05 -6.27
C ILE A 40 11.73 -2.04 -6.18
N ASP A 41 11.16 -1.46 -5.11
CA ASP A 41 9.71 -1.42 -4.91
C ASP A 41 9.30 -0.22 -4.05
N TYR A 42 8.01 0.13 -4.09
CA TYR A 42 7.40 1.15 -3.25
C TYR A 42 6.18 0.52 -2.59
N GLN A 43 6.22 0.31 -1.27
CA GLN A 43 5.16 -0.39 -0.54
C GLN A 43 4.50 0.49 0.52
N ALA A 44 3.21 0.26 0.75
CA ALA A 44 2.48 0.88 1.84
C ALA A 44 1.40 -0.04 2.38
N ALA A 45 1.00 0.19 3.62
CA ALA A 45 -0.18 -0.39 4.22
C ALA A 45 -1.37 0.54 3.97
N ILE A 46 -2.41 0.06 3.30
CA ILE A 46 -3.60 0.86 2.99
C ILE A 46 -4.78 0.37 3.83
N LEU A 47 -5.33 1.26 4.66
CA LEU A 47 -6.56 1.05 5.42
C LEU A 47 -7.79 1.20 4.50
N ASN A 48 -8.89 0.55 4.88
CA ASN A 48 -10.20 0.68 4.20
C ASN A 48 -10.21 0.23 2.73
N VAL A 49 -9.29 -0.64 2.31
CA VAL A 49 -9.38 -1.29 1.00
C VAL A 49 -10.60 -2.22 0.98
N PRO A 50 -11.53 -2.10 0.02
CA PRO A 50 -12.68 -2.98 -0.06
C PRO A 50 -12.28 -4.46 -0.29
N ALA A 51 -13.07 -5.38 0.26
CA ALA A 51 -12.72 -6.81 0.29
C ALA A 51 -12.54 -7.42 -1.11
N GLU A 52 -13.27 -6.94 -2.11
CA GLU A 52 -13.18 -7.36 -3.51
C GLU A 52 -11.84 -7.05 -4.18
N PHE A 53 -11.04 -6.17 -3.57
CA PHE A 53 -9.67 -5.85 -4.00
C PHE A 53 -8.59 -6.56 -3.18
N LYS A 54 -8.94 -7.20 -2.04
CA LYS A 54 -8.02 -7.93 -1.16
C LYS A 54 -7.69 -9.35 -1.69
N VAL A 55 -7.30 -9.44 -2.97
CA VAL A 55 -6.94 -10.69 -3.64
C VAL A 55 -5.44 -10.70 -3.95
N PRO A 56 -4.65 -11.66 -3.44
CA PRO A 56 -3.21 -11.76 -3.72
C PRO A 56 -2.89 -11.57 -5.21
N GLY A 57 -2.08 -10.55 -5.51
CA GLY A 57 -1.66 -10.20 -6.86
C GLY A 57 -2.64 -9.37 -7.69
N LYS A 58 -3.84 -9.05 -7.18
CA LYS A 58 -4.80 -8.20 -7.88
C LYS A 58 -4.26 -6.78 -8.00
N VAL A 59 -4.37 -6.24 -9.22
CA VAL A 59 -4.00 -4.86 -9.54
C VAL A 59 -5.28 -4.02 -9.58
N PHE A 60 -5.24 -2.87 -8.92
CA PHE A 60 -6.37 -1.95 -8.86
C PHE A 60 -5.86 -0.52 -8.66
N TYR A 61 -6.78 0.43 -8.75
CA TYR A 61 -6.52 1.84 -8.58
C TYR A 61 -7.05 2.32 -7.24
N VAL A 62 -6.25 3.09 -6.51
CA VAL A 62 -6.59 3.61 -5.19
C VAL A 62 -6.41 5.12 -5.13
N LYS A 63 -7.40 5.81 -4.57
CA LYS A 63 -7.26 7.17 -4.05
C LYS A 63 -6.99 7.06 -2.56
N TYR A 64 -6.02 7.81 -2.06
CA TYR A 64 -5.67 7.79 -0.66
C TYR A 64 -5.30 9.18 -0.14
N HIS A 65 -5.34 9.31 1.17
CA HIS A 65 -4.72 10.39 1.92
C HIS A 65 -3.78 9.83 2.99
N PHE A 66 -2.87 10.69 3.46
CA PHE A 66 -1.99 10.37 4.57
C PHE A 66 -2.78 10.49 5.87
N ASN A 67 -2.79 9.45 6.70
CA ASN A 67 -3.63 9.42 7.91
C ASN A 67 -3.03 10.22 9.09
N GLY A 68 -1.98 11.02 8.87
CA GLY A 68 -1.48 12.03 9.80
C GLY A 68 -0.74 11.51 11.05
N GLY A 69 -0.89 10.23 11.40
CA GLY A 69 -0.13 9.59 12.46
C GLY A 69 1.08 8.85 11.90
N GLU A 70 2.26 9.11 12.47
CA GLU A 70 3.23 8.02 12.67
C GLU A 70 2.58 7.03 13.62
N GLU A 71 1.59 6.25 13.15
CA GLU A 71 1.13 5.11 13.93
C GLU A 71 2.36 4.23 14.10
N GLU A 72 2.81 4.09 15.34
CA GLU A 72 3.88 3.18 15.74
C GLU A 72 3.50 1.79 15.22
N THR A 73 3.99 1.49 14.02
CA THR A 73 3.73 0.20 13.38
C THR A 73 4.52 -0.81 14.19
N ILE A 74 3.84 -1.46 15.13
CA ILE A 74 4.37 -2.60 15.86
C ILE A 74 4.90 -3.57 14.81
N PRO A 75 6.22 -3.81 14.76
CA PRO A 75 6.80 -4.64 13.71
C PRO A 75 6.22 -6.03 13.82
N CYS A 76 5.60 -6.51 12.74
CA CYS A 76 5.10 -7.86 12.74
C CYS A 76 6.24 -8.86 12.61
N PRO A 77 6.20 -9.95 13.39
CA PRO A 77 7.30 -10.93 13.42
C PRO A 77 7.57 -11.62 12.07
N ALA A 78 6.67 -11.46 11.08
CA ALA A 78 6.77 -12.09 9.76
C ALA A 78 7.04 -11.14 8.59
N ILE A 79 6.92 -9.80 8.75
CA ILE A 79 7.11 -8.83 7.64
C ILE A 79 8.29 -7.93 7.95
N THR A 80 9.20 -7.84 6.99
CA THR A 80 10.61 -7.50 7.19
C THR A 80 10.89 -6.03 7.48
N LEU A 81 9.99 -5.08 7.25
CA LEU A 81 10.23 -3.65 7.57
C LEU A 81 8.90 -2.92 7.79
N PRO A 82 8.83 -1.94 8.72
CA PRO A 82 7.68 -1.06 8.85
C PRO A 82 7.47 -0.25 7.56
N VAL A 83 6.25 -0.27 7.02
CA VAL A 83 5.86 0.57 5.88
C VAL A 83 4.92 1.69 6.32
N LYS A 84 4.90 2.78 5.56
CA LYS A 84 3.97 3.90 5.78
C LYS A 84 2.53 3.43 5.64
N VAL A 85 1.66 3.98 6.49
CA VAL A 85 0.22 3.70 6.49
C VAL A 85 -0.52 4.83 5.77
N LEU A 86 -1.43 4.46 4.87
CA LEU A 86 -2.29 5.34 4.10
C LEU A 86 -3.74 4.91 4.30
N SER A 87 -4.68 5.83 4.08
CA SER A 87 -6.12 5.53 4.15
C SER A 87 -6.73 5.63 2.76
N ALA A 88 -7.42 4.57 2.31
CA ALA A 88 -8.13 4.61 1.05
C ALA A 88 -9.37 5.51 1.14
N ASP A 89 -9.47 6.47 0.23
CA ASP A 89 -10.69 7.26 -0.04
C ASP A 89 -11.60 6.55 -1.06
N GLY A 90 -11.04 5.61 -1.83
CA GLY A 90 -11.77 4.81 -2.80
C GLY A 90 -10.85 3.88 -3.59
N ALA A 91 -11.40 2.77 -4.04
CA ALA A 91 -10.74 1.78 -4.89
C ALA A 91 -11.57 1.52 -6.16
N SER A 92 -10.91 1.23 -7.27
CA SER A 92 -11.53 1.03 -8.58
C SER A 92 -10.71 0.05 -9.42
N GLU A 93 -11.37 -0.69 -10.31
CA GLU A 93 -10.69 -1.50 -11.33
C GLU A 93 -10.17 -0.62 -12.49
N GLN A 94 -10.75 0.57 -12.66
CA GLN A 94 -10.40 1.53 -13.71
C GLN A 94 -9.62 2.72 -13.16
N ASP A 95 -8.76 3.31 -13.99
CA ASP A 95 -8.03 4.52 -13.64
C ASP A 95 -9.01 5.64 -13.29
N CYS A 96 -8.86 6.22 -12.10
CA CYS A 96 -9.74 7.30 -11.67
C CYS A 96 -9.55 8.62 -12.46
N ARG A 97 -8.60 8.67 -13.41
CA ARG A 97 -8.44 9.76 -14.38
C ARG A 97 -9.31 9.62 -15.63
N SER A 98 -9.98 8.48 -15.82
CA SER A 98 -10.97 8.29 -16.88
C SER A 98 -12.33 8.84 -16.42
N ASN A 99 -12.43 10.16 -16.35
CA ASN A 99 -13.70 10.89 -16.44
C ASN A 99 -13.45 12.29 -16.98
#